data_AF-A0A4R3EHC1-F1
#
_entry.id   AF-A0A4R3EHC1-F1
#
_cell.length_a   1.000
_cell.length_b   1.000
_cell.length_c   1.000
_cell.angle_alpha   90.00
_cell.angle_beta   90.00
_cell.angle_gamma   90.00
#
_symmetry.space_group_name_H-M   'P 1'
#
loop_
_entity.id
_entity.type
_entity.pdbx_description
1 polymer ?
#
loop_
_entity_poly.entity_id
_entity_poly.type
_entity_poly.pdbx_seq_one_letter_code
_entity_poly.pdbx_strand_id
1 'polypeptide(L)'
;MASDIAVGLAVLAAAKTEERLRREVEQRRIEEERRRRELAARVKHIQDRRTTGLSALLSELDELDRLRRLIAMLTEEVSAEPSPRLSAFLAWTTEHLTRREARLSPRAIEDRFEAERLFGDDDDHGFTPSRW
;
A
#
# COMPACT_ATOMS: atom_id res chain seq x y z
N MET A 1 30.47 -63.08 11.26
CA MET A 1 29.07 -63.27 11.76
C MET A 1 28.61 -62.07 12.59
N ALA A 2 29.00 -61.92 13.87
CA ALA A 2 28.55 -60.77 14.69
C ALA A 2 29.15 -59.41 14.25
N SER A 3 30.42 -59.42 13.80
CA SER A 3 31.11 -58.26 13.23
C SER A 3 30.42 -57.70 11.98
N ASP A 4 30.04 -58.57 11.04
CA ASP A 4 29.41 -58.15 9.77
C ASP A 4 28.00 -57.56 9.97
N ILE A 5 27.26 -58.06 10.97
CA ILE A 5 25.94 -57.51 11.36
C ILE A 5 26.09 -56.14 12.00
N ALA A 6 27.11 -55.94 12.84
CA ALA A 6 27.39 -54.64 13.46
C ALA A 6 27.80 -53.58 12.42
N VAL A 7 28.60 -53.95 11.41
CA VAL A 7 28.96 -53.07 10.29
C VAL A 7 27.74 -52.69 9.46
N GLY A 8 26.87 -53.65 9.13
CA GLY A 8 25.63 -53.38 8.40
C GLY A 8 24.67 -52.43 9.14
N LEU A 9 24.52 -52.59 10.46
CA LEU A 9 23.73 -51.71 11.30
C LEU A 9 24.32 -50.28 11.40
N ALA A 10 25.65 -50.16 11.48
CA ALA A 10 26.33 -48.87 11.52
C ALA A 10 26.15 -48.09 10.20
N VAL A 11 26.24 -48.76 9.05
CA VAL A 11 26.02 -48.16 7.73
C VAL A 11 24.57 -47.70 7.56
N LEU A 12 23.59 -48.50 7.99
CA LEU A 12 22.17 -48.11 7.95
C LEU A 12 21.86 -46.94 8.88
N ALA A 13 22.46 -46.91 10.08
CA ALA A 13 22.30 -45.79 11.00
C ALA A 13 22.90 -44.49 10.42
N ALA A 14 24.10 -44.57 9.83
CA ALA A 14 24.76 -43.45 9.17
C ALA A 14 23.94 -42.91 7.97
N ALA A 15 23.43 -43.79 7.12
CA ALA A 15 22.58 -43.42 5.99
C ALA A 15 21.28 -42.74 6.44
N LYS A 16 20.64 -43.24 7.50
CA LYS A 16 19.42 -42.65 8.07
C LYS A 16 19.68 -41.28 8.70
N THR A 17 20.84 -41.09 9.35
CA THR A 17 21.23 -39.78 9.88
C THR A 17 21.51 -38.78 8.77
N GLU A 18 22.16 -39.20 7.69
CA GLU A 18 22.46 -38.34 6.54
C GLU A 18 21.17 -37.93 5.82
N GLU A 19 20.23 -38.86 5.62
CA GLU A 19 18.93 -38.57 5.03
C GLU A 19 18.11 -37.60 5.90
N ARG A 20 18.14 -37.76 7.22
CA ARG A 20 17.49 -36.81 8.14
C ARG A 20 18.09 -35.42 8.03
N LEU A 21 19.43 -35.30 8.01
CA LEU A 21 20.11 -34.01 7.85
C LEU A 21 19.79 -33.35 6.51
N ARG A 22 19.75 -34.12 5.42
CA ARG A 22 19.36 -33.61 4.09
C ARG A 22 17.93 -33.07 4.10
N ARG A 23 16.99 -33.79 4.73
CA ARG A 23 15.59 -33.33 4.87
C ARG A 23 15.51 -32.07 5.72
N GLU A 24 16.25 -31.97 6.82
CA GLU A 24 16.28 -30.78 7.67
C GLU A 24 16.83 -29.54 6.93
N VAL A 25 17.90 -29.71 6.14
CA VAL A 25 18.46 -28.62 5.32
C VAL A 25 17.48 -28.18 4.24
N GLU A 26 16.82 -29.13 3.58
CA GLU A 26 15.82 -28.81 2.55
C GLU A 26 14.60 -28.10 3.14
N GLN A 27 14.11 -28.54 4.30
CA GLN A 27 13.02 -27.86 5.00
C GLN A 27 13.40 -26.43 5.39
N ARG A 28 14.62 -26.22 5.90
CA ARG A 28 15.13 -24.87 6.20
C ARG A 28 15.18 -23.98 4.96
N ARG A 29 15.65 -24.51 3.82
CA ARG A 29 15.66 -23.77 2.56
C ARG A 29 14.26 -23.36 2.11
N ILE A 30 13.30 -24.27 2.16
CA ILE A 30 11.90 -23.99 1.80
C ILE A 30 11.31 -22.92 2.74
N GLU A 31 11.56 -23.02 4.04
CA GLU A 31 11.11 -22.03 5.02
C GLU A 31 11.75 -20.65 4.78
N GLU A 32 13.04 -20.59 4.50
CA GLU A 32 13.76 -19.34 4.18
C GLU A 32 13.25 -18.70 2.90
N GLU A 33 13.05 -19.49 1.84
CA GLU A 33 12.46 -19.00 0.60
C GLU A 33 11.04 -18.47 0.81
N ARG A 34 10.23 -19.18 1.59
CA ARG A 34 8.87 -18.74 1.93
C ARG A 34 8.90 -17.41 2.68
N ARG A 35 9.74 -17.28 3.71
CA ARG A 35 9.92 -16.02 4.45
C ARG A 35 10.34 -14.89 3.53
N ARG A 36 11.27 -15.15 2.60
CA ARG A 36 11.72 -14.14 1.63
C ARG A 36 10.60 -13.68 0.72
N ARG A 37 9.77 -14.60 0.23
CA ARG A 37 8.59 -14.28 -0.60
C ARG A 37 7.54 -13.49 0.18
N GLU A 38 7.26 -13.89 1.42
CA GLU A 38 6.31 -13.19 2.29
C GLU A 38 6.76 -11.76 2.60
N LEU A 39 8.05 -11.56 2.90
CA LEU A 39 8.63 -10.22 3.11
C LEU A 39 8.54 -9.36 1.85
N ALA A 40 8.88 -9.93 0.68
CA ALA A 40 8.77 -9.22 -0.59
C ALA A 40 7.31 -8.84 -0.91
N ALA A 41 6.36 -9.75 -0.65
CA ALA A 41 4.95 -9.49 -0.83
C ALA A 41 4.44 -8.40 0.14
N ARG A 42 4.90 -8.41 1.39
CA ARG A 42 4.57 -7.37 2.37
C ARG A 42 5.07 -6.00 1.95
N VAL A 43 6.33 -5.90 1.51
CA VAL A 43 6.92 -4.65 1.01
C VAL A 43 6.14 -4.14 -0.20
N LYS A 44 5.79 -5.03 -1.14
CA LYS A 44 4.98 -4.66 -2.30
C LYS A 44 3.60 -4.14 -1.89
N HIS A 45 2.91 -4.84 -0.97
CA HIS A 45 1.60 -4.43 -0.44
C HIS A 45 1.64 -3.02 0.16
N ILE A 46 2.62 -2.74 1.01
CA ILE A 46 2.83 -1.40 1.59
C ILE A 46 3.02 -0.36 0.48
N GLN A 47 3.88 -0.65 -0.49
CA GLN A 47 4.17 0.28 -1.58
C GLN A 47 2.94 0.55 -2.46
N ASP A 48 2.16 -0.49 -2.76
CA ASP A 48 0.93 -0.37 -3.56
C ASP A 48 -0.08 0.51 -2.81
N ARG A 49 -0.28 0.30 -1.49
CA ARG A 49 -1.14 1.14 -0.65
C ARG A 49 -0.72 2.60 -0.64
N ARG A 50 0.57 2.88 -0.42
CA ARG A 50 1.13 4.25 -0.49
C ARG A 50 0.87 4.90 -1.84
N THR A 51 1.08 4.15 -2.91
CA THR A 51 0.89 4.64 -4.28
C THR A 51 -0.58 4.96 -4.55
N THR A 52 -1.50 4.10 -4.08
CA THR A 52 -2.94 4.36 -4.17
C THR A 52 -3.34 5.61 -3.38
N GLY A 53 -2.88 5.76 -2.13
CA GLY A 53 -3.16 6.93 -1.31
C GLY A 53 -2.63 8.23 -1.94
N LEU A 54 -1.40 8.20 -2.46
CA LEU A 54 -0.81 9.33 -3.19
C LEU A 54 -1.60 9.65 -4.47
N SER A 55 -1.96 8.63 -5.26
CA SER A 55 -2.74 8.84 -6.48
C SER A 55 -4.08 9.51 -6.19
N ALA A 56 -4.76 9.11 -5.12
CA ALA A 56 -6.04 9.72 -4.73
C ALA A 56 -5.87 11.21 -4.35
N LEU A 57 -4.80 11.56 -3.63
CA LEU A 57 -4.48 12.96 -3.31
C LEU A 57 -4.16 13.78 -4.58
N LEU A 58 -3.37 13.22 -5.50
CA LEU A 58 -3.03 13.90 -6.76
C LEU A 58 -4.26 14.11 -7.65
N SER A 59 -5.18 13.14 -7.71
CA SER A 59 -6.45 13.30 -8.41
C SER A 59 -7.32 14.39 -7.80
N GLU A 60 -7.42 14.46 -6.47
CA GLU A 60 -8.16 15.53 -5.78
C GLU A 60 -7.53 16.91 -6.05
N LEU A 61 -6.20 17.01 -6.07
CA LEU A 61 -5.49 18.25 -6.44
C LEU A 61 -5.77 18.68 -7.89
N ASP A 62 -5.75 17.75 -8.84
CA ASP A 62 -6.06 18.04 -10.25
C ASP A 62 -7.51 18.50 -10.44
N GLU A 63 -8.47 17.87 -9.76
CA GLU A 63 -9.88 18.31 -9.75
C GLU A 63 -10.03 19.75 -9.24
N LEU A 64 -9.33 20.10 -8.14
CA LEU A 64 -9.39 21.44 -7.56
C LEU A 64 -8.73 22.49 -8.45
N ASP A 65 -7.60 22.16 -9.08
CA ASP A 65 -6.95 23.09 -10.00
C ASP A 65 -7.82 23.37 -11.23
N ARG A 66 -8.47 22.33 -11.78
CA ARG A 66 -9.46 22.49 -12.87
C ARG A 66 -10.64 23.37 -12.44
N LEU A 67 -11.16 23.16 -11.22
CA LEU A 67 -12.25 23.97 -10.68
C LEU A 67 -11.81 25.43 -10.49
N ARG A 68 -10.60 25.66 -9.98
CA ARG A 68 -10.04 27.01 -9.82
C ARG A 68 -9.90 27.73 -11.16
N ARG A 69 -9.39 27.04 -12.19
CA ARG A 69 -9.29 27.59 -13.56
C ARG A 69 -10.66 27.91 -14.15
N LEU A 70 -11.65 27.04 -13.94
CA LEU A 70 -13.03 27.29 -14.38
C LEU A 70 -13.62 28.54 -13.74
N ILE A 71 -13.47 28.69 -12.42
CA ILE A 71 -13.95 29.87 -11.70
C ILE A 71 -13.25 31.14 -12.20
N ALA A 72 -11.93 31.10 -12.37
CA ALA A 72 -11.16 32.24 -12.87
C ALA A 72 -11.63 32.68 -14.26
N MET A 73 -11.71 31.75 -15.21
CA MET A 73 -12.19 32.00 -16.58
C MET A 73 -13.60 32.60 -16.58
N LEU A 74 -14.55 32.01 -15.84
CA LEU A 74 -15.92 32.51 -15.78
C LEU A 74 -16.01 33.89 -15.09
N THR A 75 -15.10 34.20 -14.17
CA THR A 75 -15.06 35.50 -13.50
C THR A 75 -14.48 36.58 -14.41
N GLU A 76 -13.49 36.25 -15.24
CA GLU A 76 -12.91 37.16 -16.24
C GLU A 76 -13.89 37.47 -17.39
N GLU A 77 -14.67 36.49 -17.81
CA GLU A 77 -15.66 36.62 -18.90
C GLU A 77 -17.00 37.21 -18.45
N VAL A 78 -17.19 37.41 -17.13
CA VAL A 78 -18.45 37.90 -16.57
C VAL A 78 -18.63 39.39 -16.88
N SER A 79 -19.76 39.72 -17.54
CA SER A 79 -20.23 41.10 -17.67
C SER A 79 -20.43 41.75 -16.30
N ALA A 80 -20.34 43.07 -16.20
CA ALA A 80 -20.54 43.80 -14.94
C ALA A 80 -21.86 43.47 -14.21
N GLU A 81 -22.88 43.00 -14.94
CA GLU A 81 -24.12 42.44 -14.40
C GLU A 81 -24.28 40.97 -14.82
N PRO A 82 -23.72 40.01 -14.05
CA PRO A 82 -23.91 38.59 -14.32
C PRO A 82 -25.35 38.15 -14.08
N SER A 83 -25.82 37.17 -14.87
CA SER A 83 -27.15 36.59 -14.66
C SER A 83 -27.26 35.97 -13.25
N PRO A 84 -28.43 36.00 -12.59
CA PRO A 84 -28.59 35.48 -11.22
C PRO A 84 -28.15 34.03 -11.04
N ARG A 85 -28.33 33.19 -12.07
CA ARG A 85 -27.89 31.79 -12.05
C ARG A 85 -26.37 31.67 -12.04
N LEU A 86 -25.68 32.48 -12.83
CA LEU A 86 -24.22 32.48 -12.91
C LEU A 86 -23.62 32.99 -11.60
N SER A 87 -24.18 34.05 -11.02
CA SER A 87 -23.75 34.56 -9.71
C SER A 87 -23.91 33.51 -8.60
N ALA A 88 -25.05 32.82 -8.56
CA ALA A 88 -25.29 31.75 -7.60
C ALA A 88 -24.32 30.56 -7.79
N PHE A 89 -24.05 30.18 -9.05
CA PHE A 89 -23.09 29.13 -9.38
C PHE A 89 -21.67 29.50 -8.94
N LEU A 90 -21.21 30.72 -9.23
CA LEU A 90 -19.86 31.18 -8.83
C LEU A 90 -19.71 31.26 -7.31
N ALA A 91 -20.73 31.75 -6.60
CA ALA A 91 -20.71 31.78 -5.13
C ALA A 91 -20.61 30.37 -4.54
N TRP A 92 -21.46 29.45 -5.02
CA TRP A 92 -21.47 28.07 -4.53
C TRP A 92 -20.17 27.32 -4.86
N THR A 93 -19.65 27.45 -6.09
CA THR A 93 -18.42 26.77 -6.51
C THR A 93 -17.19 27.30 -5.76
N THR A 94 -17.13 28.60 -5.47
CA THR A 94 -16.05 29.21 -4.67
C THR A 94 -16.07 28.69 -3.22
N GLU A 95 -17.25 28.61 -2.61
CA GLU A 95 -17.39 28.02 -1.27
C GLU A 95 -17.04 26.52 -1.27
N HIS A 96 -17.45 25.80 -2.31
CA HIS A 96 -17.13 24.39 -2.47
C HIS A 96 -15.62 24.16 -2.63
N LEU A 97 -14.94 24.98 -3.45
CA LEU A 97 -13.49 24.97 -3.63
C LEU A 97 -12.78 25.19 -2.28
N THR A 98 -13.15 26.26 -1.57
CA THR A 98 -12.57 26.61 -0.27
C THR A 98 -12.68 25.46 0.74
N ARG A 99 -13.86 24.83 0.82
CA ARG A 99 -14.08 23.69 1.72
C ARG A 99 -13.22 22.48 1.35
N ARG A 100 -13.05 22.18 0.06
CA ARG A 100 -12.21 21.06 -0.36
C ARG A 100 -10.72 21.35 -0.18
N GLU A 101 -10.27 22.57 -0.44
CA GLU A 101 -8.89 22.99 -0.19
C GLU A 101 -8.52 22.89 1.29
N ALA A 102 -9.44 23.18 2.21
CA ALA A 102 -9.21 23.00 3.65
C ALA A 102 -8.91 21.53 4.04
N ARG A 103 -9.44 20.56 3.28
CA ARG A 103 -9.15 19.12 3.45
C ARG A 103 -7.75 18.72 2.96
N LEU A 104 -7.06 19.61 2.25
CA LEU A 104 -5.67 19.43 1.84
C LEU A 104 -4.68 20.18 2.75
N SER A 105 -5.16 20.74 3.88
CA SER A 105 -4.26 21.27 4.89
C SER A 105 -3.35 20.17 5.45
N PRO A 106 -2.13 20.48 5.90
CA PRO A 106 -1.21 19.48 6.46
C PRO A 106 -1.86 18.63 7.56
N ARG A 107 -2.68 19.25 8.41
CA ARG A 107 -3.42 18.55 9.47
C ARG A 107 -4.47 17.59 8.91
N ALA A 108 -5.26 18.01 7.92
CA ALA A 108 -6.27 17.14 7.32
C ALA A 108 -5.65 15.98 6.52
N ILE A 109 -4.48 16.19 5.93
CA ILE A 109 -3.69 15.14 5.28
C ILE A 109 -3.16 14.15 6.32
N GLU A 110 -2.64 14.63 7.46
CA GLU A 110 -2.22 13.78 8.57
C GLU A 110 -3.37 12.93 9.11
N ASP A 111 -4.53 13.55 9.40
CA ASP A 111 -5.73 12.86 9.87
C ASP A 111 -6.17 11.77 8.86
N ARG A 112 -5.98 12.03 7.55
CA ARG A 112 -6.27 11.06 6.49
C ARG A 112 -5.27 9.91 6.47
N PHE A 113 -3.97 10.18 6.61
CA PHE A 113 -2.95 9.13 6.69
C PHE A 113 -3.14 8.26 7.92
N GLU A 114 -3.52 8.84 9.05
CA GLU A 114 -3.87 8.10 10.27
C GLU A 114 -5.11 7.21 10.04
N ALA A 115 -6.20 7.78 9.50
CA ALA A 115 -7.42 7.03 9.23
C ALA A 115 -7.21 5.88 8.23
N GLU A 116 -6.37 6.10 7.22
CA GLU A 116 -6.02 5.09 6.22
C GLU A 116 -4.86 4.19 6.66
N ARG A 117 -4.21 4.45 7.82
CA ARG A 117 -2.99 3.74 8.27
C ARG A 117 -1.94 3.64 7.18
N LEU A 118 -1.55 4.81 6.66
CA LEU A 118 -0.52 4.97 5.64
C LEU A 118 0.68 5.69 6.22
N PHE A 119 1.88 5.38 5.72
CA PHE A 119 3.14 6.04 6.10
C PHE A 119 3.54 5.91 7.58
N GLY A 120 2.83 5.09 8.37
CA GLY A 120 3.16 4.73 9.76
C GLY A 120 3.78 3.35 9.92
N ASP A 121 3.92 2.91 11.18
CA ASP A 121 4.44 1.58 11.52
C ASP A 121 3.46 0.43 11.19
N ASP A 122 2.18 0.74 11.02
CA ASP A 122 1.08 -0.17 10.72
C ASP A 122 0.61 -0.12 9.25
N ASP A 123 1.49 0.34 8.36
CA ASP A 123 1.23 0.49 6.91
C ASP A 123 1.05 -0.85 6.18
N ASP A 124 1.36 -1.97 6.83
CA ASP A 124 1.02 -3.31 6.34
C ASP A 124 -0.43 -3.71 6.67
N HIS A 125 -1.27 -2.77 7.11
CA HIS A 125 -2.65 -3.05 7.50
C HIS A 125 -3.39 -3.89 6.44
N GLY A 126 -4.01 -4.97 6.91
CA GLY A 126 -4.79 -5.89 6.08
C GLY A 126 -3.95 -6.85 5.25
N PHE A 127 -2.61 -6.84 5.39
CA PHE A 127 -1.75 -7.81 4.72
C PHE A 127 -2.05 -9.23 5.22
N THR A 128 -2.43 -10.10 4.29
CA THR A 128 -2.50 -11.54 4.54
C THR A 128 -1.59 -12.24 3.54
N PRO A 129 -0.58 -13.00 4.00
CA PRO A 129 0.30 -13.71 3.07
C PRO A 129 -0.51 -14.74 2.28
N SER A 130 -0.21 -14.87 0.98
CA SER A 130 -0.82 -15.88 0.13
C SER A 130 -0.56 -17.27 0.72
N ARG A 131 -1.62 -18.09 0.85
CA ARG A 131 -1.56 -19.45 1.40
C ARG A 131 -1.00 -20.50 0.43
N TRP A 132 -0.52 -20.08 -0.75
CA TRP A 132 -0.20 -20.93 -1.89
C TRP A 132 1.30 -20.98 -2.16
#